data_AF-A0A927Y955-F1
#
_entry.id   AF-A0A927Y955-F1
#
_cell.length_a   1.000
_cell.length_b   1.000
_cell.length_c   1.000
_cell.angle_alpha   90.00
_cell.angle_beta   90.00
_cell.angle_gamma   90.00
#
_symmetry.space_group_name_H-M   'P 1'
#
loop_
_entity.id
_entity.type
_entity.pdbx_description
1 polymer ?
#
loop_
_entity_poly.entity_id
_entity_poly.type
_entity_poly.pdbx_seq_one_letter_code
_entity_poly.pdbx_strand_id
1 'polypeptide(L)'
;MKSQLTILSESMDQKIKVLLEIQEYNRKQEEAFKNGEADLDSFDEAVEEKGKLIEKLTRLDDGFEALYEGISKELSENRNQYATEIKELQNKIARVTELGTSIQAQEARNKKLIEEYFRGARAGVRQNRQSSKAAYDYYKSMSGVTLSSSRYMDQKK
;
A
#
# COMPACT_ATOMS: atom_id res chain seq x y z
N MET A 1 19.48 -12.08 -18.73
CA MET A 1 18.75 -12.82 -17.68
C MET A 1 19.15 -12.49 -16.23
N LYS A 2 20.35 -12.83 -15.70
CA LYS A 2 20.66 -12.64 -14.26
C LYS A 2 20.48 -11.21 -13.75
N SER A 3 20.89 -10.22 -14.55
CA SER A 3 20.69 -8.80 -14.26
C SER A 3 19.20 -8.39 -14.21
N GLN A 4 18.33 -9.00 -15.02
CA GLN A 4 16.89 -8.69 -15.03
C GLN A 4 16.18 -9.28 -13.80
N LEU A 5 16.58 -10.48 -13.37
CA LEU A 5 16.10 -11.08 -12.12
C LEU A 5 16.50 -10.26 -10.89
N THR A 6 17.73 -9.74 -10.87
CA THR A 6 18.17 -8.82 -9.82
C THR A 6 17.27 -7.57 -9.77
N ILE A 7 16.98 -6.96 -10.93
CA ILE A 7 16.11 -5.78 -10.99
C ILE A 7 14.68 -6.09 -10.50
N LEU A 8 14.11 -7.24 -10.87
CA LEU A 8 12.79 -7.66 -10.35
C LEU A 8 12.82 -7.86 -8.83
N SER A 9 13.89 -8.46 -8.31
CA SER A 9 14.10 -8.67 -6.87
C SER A 9 14.21 -7.34 -6.12
N GLU A 10 14.98 -6.39 -6.66
CA GLU A 10 15.11 -5.04 -6.11
C GLU A 10 13.79 -4.25 -6.17
N SER A 11 13.01 -4.39 -7.25
CA SER A 11 11.68 -3.79 -7.36
C SER A 11 10.77 -4.31 -6.24
N MET A 12 10.79 -5.62 -5.96
CA MET A 12 10.05 -6.19 -4.84
C MET A 12 10.52 -5.64 -3.48
N ASP A 13 11.83 -5.48 -3.26
CA ASP A 13 12.35 -4.88 -2.03
C ASP A 13 11.88 -3.43 -1.86
N GLN A 14 11.81 -2.67 -2.96
CA GLN A 14 11.28 -1.31 -2.95
C GLN A 14 9.79 -1.28 -2.62
N LYS A 15 8.99 -2.21 -3.17
CA LYS A 15 7.56 -2.34 -2.81
C LYS A 15 7.38 -2.65 -1.33
N ILE A 16 8.17 -3.59 -0.79
CA ILE A 16 8.13 -3.93 0.64
C ILE A 16 8.41 -2.70 1.50
N LYS A 17 9.44 -1.90 1.15
CA LYS A 17 9.76 -0.66 1.88
C LYS A 17 8.61 0.33 1.87
N VAL A 18 8.02 0.59 0.68
CA VAL A 18 6.88 1.50 0.54
C VAL A 18 5.68 1.01 1.36
N LEU A 19 5.38 -0.29 1.33
CA LEU A 19 4.28 -0.88 2.09
C LEU A 19 4.50 -0.77 3.60
N LEU A 20 5.73 -1.00 4.10
CA LEU A 20 6.05 -0.80 5.51
C LEU A 20 5.89 0.67 5.95
N GLU A 21 6.21 1.61 5.07
CA GLU A 21 6.02 3.04 5.32
C GLU A 21 4.52 3.40 5.43
N ILE A 22 3.69 2.90 4.50
CA ILE A 22 2.22 3.04 4.57
C ILE A 22 1.67 2.39 5.85
N GLN A 23 2.17 1.21 6.22
CA GLN A 23 1.76 0.49 7.43
C GLN A 23 2.02 1.33 8.70
N GLU A 24 3.16 2.03 8.74
CA GLU A 24 3.52 2.89 9.87
C GLU A 24 2.66 4.15 9.92
N TYR A 25 2.37 4.79 8.78
CA TYR A 25 1.40 5.89 8.72
C TYR A 25 0.04 5.45 9.27
N ASN A 26 -0.42 4.27 8.88
CA ASN A 26 -1.68 3.73 9.38
C ASN A 26 -1.68 3.46 10.88
N ARG A 27 -0.57 2.93 11.43
CA ARG A 27 -0.44 2.70 12.87
C ARG A 27 -0.50 4.01 13.65
N LYS A 28 0.29 5.01 13.24
CA LYS A 28 0.31 6.34 13.88
C LYS A 28 -1.05 7.01 13.86
N GLN A 29 -1.73 6.90 12.72
CA GLN A 29 -3.08 7.43 12.56
C GLN A 29 -4.08 6.70 13.46
N GLU A 30 -4.02 5.36 13.55
CA GLU A 30 -4.87 4.58 14.47
C GLU A 30 -4.72 5.07 15.92
N GLU A 31 -3.48 5.28 16.36
CA GLU A 31 -3.14 5.77 17.71
C GLU A 31 -3.64 7.19 17.96
N ALA A 32 -3.40 8.13 17.02
CA ALA A 32 -3.81 9.52 17.18
C ALA A 32 -5.34 9.67 17.31
N PHE A 33 -6.10 8.96 16.46
CA PHE A 33 -7.56 9.01 16.51
C PHE A 33 -8.14 8.26 17.71
N LYS A 34 -7.52 7.15 18.17
CA LYS A 34 -7.95 6.43 19.38
C LYS A 34 -7.76 7.26 20.65
N ASN A 35 -6.66 7.99 20.75
CA ASN A 35 -6.34 8.80 21.94
C ASN A 35 -7.03 10.17 21.93
N GLY A 36 -7.68 10.55 20.82
CA GLY A 36 -8.26 11.89 20.66
C GLY A 36 -7.22 13.00 20.46
N GLU A 37 -5.98 12.62 20.19
CA GLU A 37 -4.83 13.52 19.97
C GLU A 37 -4.58 13.78 18.48
N ALA A 38 -5.56 13.48 17.63
CA ALA A 38 -5.46 13.67 16.19
C ALA A 38 -5.32 15.17 15.85
N ASP A 39 -4.16 15.54 15.35
CA ASP A 39 -3.93 16.82 14.70
C ASP A 39 -4.37 16.74 13.23
N LEU A 40 -5.25 17.66 12.83
CA LEU A 40 -5.86 17.64 11.50
C LEU A 40 -4.89 18.07 10.41
N ASP A 41 -3.97 18.98 10.70
CA ASP A 41 -2.97 19.45 9.74
C ASP A 41 -1.95 18.33 9.45
N SER A 42 -1.42 17.69 10.52
CA SER A 42 -0.57 16.49 10.39
C SER A 42 -1.27 15.33 9.69
N PHE A 43 -2.60 15.22 9.84
CA PHE A 43 -3.40 14.19 9.18
C PHE A 43 -3.57 14.46 7.68
N ASP A 44 -3.83 15.70 7.28
CA ASP A 44 -3.88 16.10 5.86
C ASP A 44 -2.53 15.82 5.17
N GLU A 45 -1.40 16.18 5.81
CA GLU A 45 -0.05 15.87 5.31
C GLU A 45 0.19 14.36 5.18
N ALA A 46 -0.20 13.58 6.19
CA ALA A 46 -0.05 12.12 6.17
C ALA A 46 -0.86 11.46 5.04
N VAL A 47 -2.06 11.99 4.73
CA VAL A 47 -2.86 11.50 3.61
C VAL A 47 -2.21 11.84 2.26
N GLU A 48 -1.64 13.04 2.11
CA GLU A 48 -0.91 13.42 0.89
C GLU A 48 0.32 12.52 0.67
N GLU A 49 1.13 12.31 1.71
CA GLU A 49 2.31 11.44 1.64
C GLU A 49 1.93 9.98 1.35
N LYS A 50 0.86 9.47 1.96
CA LYS A 50 0.33 8.14 1.59
C LYS A 50 -0.10 8.07 0.13
N GLY A 51 -0.69 9.14 -0.42
CA GLY A 51 -1.01 9.25 -1.84
C GLY A 51 0.23 9.09 -2.74
N LYS A 52 1.31 9.82 -2.43
CA LYS A 52 2.60 9.72 -3.14
C LYS A 52 3.19 8.31 -3.07
N LEU A 53 3.09 7.66 -1.91
CA LEU A 53 3.54 6.28 -1.72
C LEU A 53 2.71 5.27 -2.53
N ILE A 54 1.40 5.47 -2.62
CA ILE A 54 0.51 4.64 -3.46
C ILE A 54 0.88 4.81 -4.93
N GLU A 55 1.08 6.04 -5.42
CA GLU A 55 1.52 6.27 -6.80
C GLU A 55 2.87 5.60 -7.09
N LYS A 56 3.82 5.68 -6.15
CA LYS A 56 5.11 4.99 -6.26
C LYS A 56 4.92 3.48 -6.34
N LEU A 57 4.03 2.90 -5.53
CA LEU A 57 3.71 1.48 -5.57
C LEU A 57 3.15 1.09 -6.94
N THR A 58 2.22 1.86 -7.50
CA THR A 58 1.66 1.63 -8.85
C THR A 58 2.75 1.64 -9.92
N ARG A 59 3.66 2.62 -9.90
CA ARG A 59 4.78 2.66 -10.87
C ARG A 59 5.72 1.45 -10.74
N LEU A 60 5.97 0.99 -9.52
CA LEU A 60 6.76 -0.21 -9.27
C LEU A 60 6.01 -1.48 -9.74
N ASP A 61 4.69 -1.52 -9.63
CA ASP A 61 3.85 -2.58 -10.18
C ASP A 61 3.94 -2.63 -11.70
N ASP A 62 3.70 -1.50 -12.38
CA ASP A 62 3.76 -1.41 -13.84
C ASP A 62 5.14 -1.81 -14.39
N GLY A 63 6.22 -1.29 -13.77
CA GLY A 63 7.59 -1.62 -14.18
C GLY A 63 7.96 -3.08 -13.91
N PHE A 64 7.42 -3.68 -12.85
CA PHE A 64 7.61 -5.10 -12.57
C PHE A 64 6.91 -5.98 -13.59
N GLU A 65 5.64 -5.70 -13.91
CA GLU A 65 4.85 -6.46 -14.88
C GLU A 65 5.52 -6.45 -16.26
N ALA A 66 5.90 -5.27 -16.74
CA ALA A 66 6.58 -5.12 -18.04
C ALA A 66 7.90 -5.91 -18.13
N LEU A 67 8.71 -5.88 -17.06
CA LEU A 67 9.97 -6.62 -17.03
C LEU A 67 9.75 -8.13 -16.89
N TYR A 68 8.76 -8.54 -16.08
CA TYR A 68 8.44 -9.95 -15.86
C TYR A 68 7.91 -10.61 -17.13
N GLU A 69 7.02 -9.96 -17.87
CA GLU A 69 6.49 -10.47 -19.14
C GLU A 69 7.63 -10.80 -20.11
N GLY A 70 8.61 -9.91 -20.24
CA GLY A 70 9.75 -10.06 -21.14
C GLY A 70 10.70 -11.21 -20.79
N ILE A 71 10.76 -11.64 -19.52
CA ILE A 71 11.67 -12.71 -19.08
C ILE A 71 10.96 -14.01 -18.67
N SER A 72 9.62 -14.00 -18.58
CA SER A 72 8.80 -15.11 -18.10
C SER A 72 9.05 -16.42 -18.87
N LYS A 73 9.15 -16.33 -20.20
CA LYS A 73 9.44 -17.47 -21.08
C LYS A 73 10.84 -18.04 -20.83
N GLU A 74 11.85 -17.18 -20.81
CA GLU A 74 13.26 -17.56 -20.58
C GLU A 74 13.45 -18.21 -19.20
N LEU A 75 12.72 -17.71 -18.19
CA LEU A 75 12.69 -18.24 -16.83
C LEU A 75 12.08 -19.65 -16.76
N SER A 76 11.04 -19.90 -17.54
CA SER A 76 10.38 -21.20 -17.59
C SER A 76 11.27 -22.28 -18.21
N GLU A 77 12.01 -21.93 -19.26
CA GLU A 77 12.93 -22.82 -19.97
C GLU A 77 14.20 -23.11 -19.16
N ASN A 78 14.67 -22.16 -18.36
CA ASN A 78 15.91 -22.26 -17.57
C ASN A 78 15.70 -22.34 -16.06
N ARG A 79 14.54 -22.85 -15.61
CA ARG A 79 14.10 -22.81 -14.21
C ARG A 79 15.10 -23.38 -13.21
N ASN A 80 15.80 -24.45 -13.58
CA ASN A 80 16.79 -25.10 -12.70
C ASN A 80 18.03 -24.22 -12.46
N GLN A 81 18.42 -23.41 -13.44
CA GLN A 81 19.60 -22.56 -13.36
C GLN A 81 19.37 -21.36 -12.42
N TYR A 82 18.12 -20.89 -12.29
CA TYR A 82 17.75 -19.71 -11.50
C TYR A 82 16.86 -20.06 -10.31
N ALA A 83 16.87 -21.32 -9.86
CA ALA A 83 15.95 -21.81 -8.84
C ALA A 83 16.03 -21.02 -7.53
N THR A 84 17.23 -20.59 -7.14
CA THR A 84 17.46 -19.79 -5.93
C THR A 84 16.85 -18.40 -6.06
N GLU A 85 17.14 -17.69 -7.15
CA GLU A 85 16.62 -16.36 -7.44
C GLU A 85 15.10 -16.35 -7.59
N ILE A 86 14.54 -17.36 -8.25
CA ILE A 86 13.09 -17.54 -8.38
C ILE A 86 12.44 -17.72 -7.00
N LYS A 87 13.04 -18.55 -6.13
CA LYS A 87 12.51 -18.78 -4.78
C LYS A 87 12.56 -17.51 -3.92
N GLU A 88 13.65 -16.75 -4.01
CA GLU A 88 13.76 -15.46 -3.33
C GLU A 88 12.66 -14.49 -3.82
N LEU A 89 12.49 -14.37 -5.13
CA LEU A 89 11.46 -13.51 -5.72
C LEU A 89 10.05 -13.92 -5.26
N GLN A 90 9.75 -15.22 -5.23
CA GLN A 90 8.48 -15.75 -4.72
C GLN A 90 8.23 -15.39 -3.25
N ASN A 91 9.26 -15.48 -2.40
CA ASN A 91 9.15 -15.10 -1.00
C ASN A 91 8.86 -13.59 -0.85
N LYS A 92 9.50 -12.75 -1.67
CA LYS A 92 9.24 -11.31 -1.65
C LYS A 92 7.84 -10.97 -2.13
N ILE A 93 7.34 -11.64 -3.18
CA ILE A 93 5.95 -11.48 -3.66
C ILE A 93 4.95 -11.88 -2.56
N ALA A 94 5.20 -12.99 -1.85
CA ALA A 94 4.36 -13.40 -0.72
C ALA A 94 4.35 -12.32 0.37
N ARG A 95 5.52 -11.76 0.71
CA ARG A 95 5.63 -10.68 1.70
C ARG A 95 4.89 -9.42 1.29
N VAL A 96 5.00 -9.01 0.03
CA VAL A 96 4.23 -7.88 -0.53
C VAL A 96 2.73 -8.11 -0.38
N THR A 97 2.26 -9.33 -0.68
CA THR A 97 0.84 -9.71 -0.58
C THR A 97 0.32 -9.68 0.86
N GLU A 98 1.11 -10.22 1.80
CA GLU A 98 0.79 -10.18 3.23
C GLU A 98 0.69 -8.74 3.76
N LEU A 99 1.67 -7.90 3.42
CA LEU A 99 1.68 -6.50 3.82
C LEU A 99 0.49 -5.73 3.24
N GLY A 100 0.18 -5.93 1.96
CA GLY A 100 -0.99 -5.32 1.32
C GLY A 100 -2.30 -5.68 2.04
N THR A 101 -2.47 -6.96 2.39
CA THR A 101 -3.64 -7.44 3.14
C THR A 101 -3.72 -6.80 4.54
N SER A 102 -2.58 -6.71 5.24
CA SER A 102 -2.49 -6.07 6.56
C SER A 102 -2.86 -4.57 6.50
N ILE A 103 -2.34 -3.86 5.50
CA ILE A 103 -2.60 -2.43 5.27
C ILE A 103 -4.08 -2.19 4.96
N GLN A 104 -4.72 -3.03 4.13
CA GLN A 104 -6.15 -2.94 3.86
C GLN A 104 -6.98 -3.07 5.15
N ALA A 105 -6.62 -4.02 6.02
CA ALA A 105 -7.30 -4.19 7.29
C ALA A 105 -7.07 -2.99 8.23
N GLN A 106 -5.89 -2.38 8.22
CA GLN A 106 -5.59 -1.16 8.98
C GLN A 106 -6.38 0.05 8.46
N GLU A 107 -6.39 0.30 7.15
CA GLU A 107 -7.15 1.41 6.55
C GLU A 107 -8.65 1.27 6.85
N ALA A 108 -9.20 0.05 6.82
CA ALA A 108 -10.59 -0.18 7.19
C ALA A 108 -10.90 0.16 8.66
N ARG A 109 -9.95 -0.07 9.59
CA ARG A 109 -10.10 0.34 10.99
C ARG A 109 -9.95 1.85 11.16
N ASN A 110 -8.93 2.45 10.56
CA ASN A 110 -8.70 3.88 10.59
C ASN A 110 -9.90 4.65 10.04
N LYS A 111 -10.45 4.20 8.91
CA LYS A 111 -11.65 4.77 8.32
C LYS A 111 -12.80 4.88 9.32
N LYS A 112 -13.08 3.81 10.09
CA LYS A 112 -14.15 3.82 11.10
C LYS A 112 -13.89 4.85 12.19
N LEU A 113 -12.67 4.87 12.75
CA LEU A 113 -12.28 5.82 13.81
C LEU A 113 -12.42 7.27 13.35
N ILE A 114 -12.00 7.56 12.12
CA ILE A 114 -12.07 8.90 11.53
C ILE A 114 -13.53 9.29 11.28
N GLU A 115 -14.34 8.40 10.70
CA GLU A 115 -15.75 8.65 10.47
C GLU A 115 -16.50 8.95 11.77
N GLU A 116 -16.17 8.23 12.86
CA GLU A 116 -16.70 8.46 14.20
C GLU A 116 -16.24 9.82 14.76
N TYR A 117 -14.95 10.13 14.68
CA TYR A 117 -14.38 11.42 15.09
C TYR A 117 -15.09 12.60 14.41
N PHE A 118 -15.21 12.57 13.08
CA PHE A 118 -15.86 13.65 12.32
C PHE A 118 -17.38 13.71 12.53
N ARG A 119 -18.03 12.58 12.85
CA ARG A 119 -19.45 12.57 13.23
C ARG A 119 -19.66 13.28 14.57
N GLY A 120 -18.78 13.04 15.55
CA GLY A 120 -18.79 13.74 16.84
C GLY A 120 -18.45 15.23 16.72
N ALA A 121 -17.43 15.58 15.95
CA ALA A 121 -17.00 16.97 15.74
C ALA A 121 -18.11 17.86 15.14
N ARG A 122 -18.97 17.30 14.27
CA ARG A 122 -20.13 18.03 13.70
C ARG A 122 -21.17 18.45 14.74
N ALA A 123 -21.27 17.76 15.87
CA ALA A 123 -22.18 18.11 16.96
C ALA A 123 -21.60 19.19 17.90
N GLY A 124 -20.28 19.41 17.87
CA GLY A 124 -19.55 20.22 18.85
C GLY A 124 -19.25 21.66 18.46
N VAL A 125 -18.48 21.94 17.39
CA VAL A 125 -17.93 23.29 17.16
C VAL A 125 -17.68 23.58 15.67
N ARG A 126 -17.90 24.85 15.29
CA ARG A 126 -17.91 25.42 13.93
C ARG A 126 -16.52 25.80 13.36
N GLN A 127 -15.41 25.45 14.01
CA GLN A 127 -14.17 26.24 13.93
C GLN A 127 -13.03 25.67 13.05
N ASN A 128 -12.96 24.37 12.76
CA ASN A 128 -11.86 23.75 11.96
C ASN A 128 -12.28 23.22 10.59
N ARG A 129 -13.25 23.85 9.92
CA ARG A 129 -13.92 23.31 8.73
C ARG A 129 -13.10 23.30 7.43
N GLN A 130 -11.91 23.91 7.38
CA GLN A 130 -11.11 23.99 6.16
C GLN A 130 -9.92 23.01 6.10
N SER A 131 -9.17 22.78 7.19
CA SER A 131 -7.95 21.94 7.19
C SER A 131 -8.18 20.45 7.48
N SER A 132 -9.23 19.89 6.89
CA SER A 132 -9.47 18.44 6.97
C SER A 132 -10.43 17.92 5.92
N LYS A 133 -10.93 18.81 5.04
CA LYS A 133 -11.91 18.43 4.03
C LYS A 133 -11.31 17.46 3.02
N ALA A 134 -10.04 17.68 2.63
CA ALA A 134 -9.34 16.81 1.69
C ALA A 134 -9.10 15.41 2.29
N ALA A 135 -8.57 15.29 3.51
CA ALA A 135 -8.40 13.99 4.15
C ALA A 135 -9.73 13.32 4.52
N TYR A 136 -10.75 14.08 4.93
CA TYR A 136 -12.09 13.54 5.13
C TYR A 136 -12.69 13.02 3.83
N ASP A 137 -12.56 13.77 2.73
CA ASP A 137 -13.01 13.35 1.41
C ASP A 137 -12.25 12.11 0.94
N TYR A 138 -10.93 11.99 1.21
CA TYR A 138 -10.15 10.77 0.98
C TYR A 138 -10.82 9.55 1.64
N TYR A 139 -11.16 9.61 2.93
CA TYR A 139 -11.80 8.48 3.63
C TYR A 139 -13.24 8.22 3.22
N LYS A 140 -13.98 9.28 2.85
CA LYS A 140 -15.34 9.20 2.33
C LYS A 140 -15.38 8.58 0.93
N SER A 141 -14.41 8.91 0.07
CA SER A 141 -14.29 8.43 -1.31
C SER A 141 -13.51 7.12 -1.42
N MET A 142 -12.84 6.65 -0.35
CA MET A 142 -12.12 5.36 -0.31
C MET A 142 -13.05 4.13 -0.38
N SER A 143 -14.15 4.18 -1.13
CA SER A 143 -14.78 3.00 -1.68
C SER A 143 -13.88 2.47 -2.81
N GLY A 144 -12.84 1.72 -2.47
CA GLY A 144 -12.15 0.87 -3.45
C GLY A 144 -10.72 1.22 -3.82
N VAL A 145 -9.85 1.54 -2.86
CA VAL A 145 -8.44 1.14 -3.04
C VAL A 145 -8.37 -0.37 -2.78
N THR A 146 -8.91 -1.14 -3.72
CA THR A 146 -8.46 -2.51 -3.95
C THR A 146 -7.01 -2.39 -4.43
N LEU A 147 -6.07 -2.22 -3.48
CA LEU A 147 -4.69 -2.65 -3.65
C LEU A 147 -4.80 -4.03 -4.28
N SER A 148 -4.45 -4.12 -5.55
CA SER A 148 -4.73 -5.26 -6.40
C SER A 148 -3.81 -6.42 -5.99
N SER A 149 -4.08 -7.02 -4.83
CA SER A 149 -3.54 -8.31 -4.43
C SER A 149 -4.02 -9.44 -5.36
N SER A 150 -4.97 -9.15 -6.26
CA SER A 150 -5.69 -10.14 -7.06
C SER A 150 -5.11 -10.42 -8.45
N ARG A 151 -4.13 -9.65 -8.98
CA ARG A 151 -3.62 -9.94 -10.34
C ARG A 151 -2.64 -11.12 -10.40
N TYR A 152 -1.92 -11.39 -9.30
CA TYR A 152 -0.93 -12.47 -9.24
C TYR A 152 -1.51 -13.83 -8.81
N MET A 153 -2.69 -13.85 -8.17
CA MET A 153 -3.31 -15.08 -7.66
C MET A 153 -4.22 -15.79 -8.69
N ASP A 154 -4.58 -15.12 -9.79
CA ASP A 154 -5.52 -15.64 -10.80
C ASP A 154 -4.84 -16.44 -11.93
N GLN A 155 -3.56 -16.81 -11.77
CA GLN A 155 -2.83 -17.71 -12.68
C GLN A 155 -2.57 -19.10 -12.08
N LYS A 156 -3.49 -19.60 -11.26
CA LYS A 156 -3.54 -21.03 -10.90
C LYS A 156 -4.86 -21.64 -11.35
N LYS A 157 -4.87 -22.11 -12.60
CA LYS A 157 -5.72 -23.21 -13.05
C LYS A 157 -4.83 -24.35 -13.54
#